data_AF-A0A418BYX3-F1
#
_entry.id   AF-A0A418BYX3-F1
#
_cell.length_a   1.000
_cell.length_b   1.000
_cell.length_c   1.000
_cell.angle_alpha   90.00
_cell.angle_beta   90.00
_cell.angle_gamma   90.00
#
_symmetry.space_group_name_H-M   'P 1'
#
loop_
_entity.id
_entity.type
_entity.pdbx_description
1 polymer ?
#
loop_
_entity_poly.entity_id
_entity_poly.type
_entity_poly.pdbx_seq_one_letter_code
_entity_poly.pdbx_strand_id
1 'polypeptide(L)'
;MSTAPPPAPLTPLTVTTTTPQPSGTIKAAWTEAQVKDRMFWFKGFKDNKKGGVIFDDKDVLKKQQGVVKDIMLQLGAQLLSGKLAVRLSLPIRLFEPRSLLERIPDAWAYAPTLLAKAAHATEALDRLQHVMAFVVAGLHFCVGQSKPFNPILGETYQSTFPDGTSVYLEHTGTVKVQFANGSEVQYAMPKFKMHGVVLGERMFEFTGDCHFHDVSSDLRGTLDMDGNSSFLGRSHHDDITGTIVAPATKRQKIVMEEDQRRDHRLRGHDDGGGNKRHSTPKR
;
A
#
# COMPACT_ATOMS: atom_id res chain seq x y z
N MET A 1 -1.36 -46.51 -21.46
CA MET A 1 -1.10 -45.07 -21.24
C MET A 1 -2.30 -44.51 -20.50
N SER A 2 -2.16 -44.27 -19.20
CA SER A 2 -3.23 -43.77 -18.33
C SER A 2 -3.16 -42.24 -18.29
N THR A 3 -4.21 -41.57 -18.74
CA THR A 3 -4.32 -40.10 -18.72
C THR A 3 -4.81 -39.65 -17.36
N ALA A 4 -4.02 -38.80 -16.68
CA ALA A 4 -4.38 -38.24 -15.39
C ALA A 4 -5.66 -37.38 -15.47
N PRO A 5 -6.51 -37.39 -14.42
CA PRO A 5 -7.74 -36.60 -14.39
C PRO A 5 -7.43 -35.10 -14.26
N PRO A 6 -8.33 -34.22 -14.74
CA PRO A 6 -8.15 -32.77 -14.65
C PRO A 6 -8.15 -32.29 -13.19
N PRO A 7 -7.39 -31.22 -12.89
CA PRO A 7 -7.33 -30.67 -11.54
C PRO A 7 -8.68 -30.12 -11.09
N ALA A 8 -9.05 -30.38 -9.84
CA ALA A 8 -10.27 -29.87 -9.24
C ALA A 8 -10.23 -28.33 -9.16
N PRO A 9 -11.38 -27.64 -9.34
CA PRO A 9 -11.45 -26.19 -9.23
C PRO A 9 -11.14 -25.73 -7.80
N LEU A 10 -10.24 -24.76 -7.68
CA LEU A 10 -9.87 -24.15 -6.41
C LEU A 10 -11.08 -23.42 -5.81
N THR A 11 -11.51 -23.87 -4.63
CA THR A 11 -12.56 -23.23 -3.83
C THR A 11 -12.00 -21.96 -3.20
N PRO A 12 -12.71 -20.81 -3.21
CA PRO A 12 -12.24 -19.61 -2.52
C PRO A 12 -12.17 -19.86 -1.01
N LEU A 13 -11.00 -19.64 -0.41
CA LEU A 13 -10.83 -19.67 1.05
C LEU A 13 -11.56 -18.46 1.66
N THR A 14 -12.59 -18.76 2.44
CA THR A 14 -13.29 -17.78 3.28
C THR A 14 -12.50 -17.63 4.57
N VAL A 15 -12.02 -16.41 4.86
CA VAL A 15 -11.46 -16.07 6.17
C VAL A 15 -12.63 -15.76 7.08
N THR A 16 -13.05 -16.72 7.89
CA THR A 16 -14.06 -16.47 8.93
C THR A 16 -13.36 -15.93 10.17
N THR A 17 -13.39 -14.62 10.36
CA THR A 17 -13.10 -13.99 11.65
C THR A 17 -14.31 -14.18 12.57
N THR A 18 -14.32 -15.25 13.36
CA THR A 18 -15.18 -15.30 14.55
C THR A 18 -14.56 -14.41 15.62
N THR A 19 -14.97 -13.14 15.66
CA THR A 19 -14.72 -12.27 16.80
C THR A 19 -15.62 -12.77 17.95
N PRO A 20 -15.07 -13.18 19.11
CA PRO A 20 -15.89 -13.34 20.30
C PRO A 20 -16.51 -11.98 20.61
N GLN A 21 -17.84 -11.92 20.75
CA GLN A 21 -18.52 -10.72 21.23
C GLN A 21 -17.97 -10.39 22.63
N PRO A 22 -17.34 -9.22 22.85
CA PRO A 22 -16.98 -8.81 24.19
C PRO A 22 -18.27 -8.42 24.92
N SER A 23 -18.82 -9.36 25.68
CA SER A 23 -19.83 -9.05 26.68
C SER A 23 -19.15 -8.25 27.80
N GLY A 24 -19.13 -6.92 27.66
CA GLY A 24 -18.63 -6.04 28.71
C GLY A 24 -18.16 -4.71 28.16
N THR A 25 -18.58 -3.65 28.82
CA THR A 25 -18.12 -2.26 28.72
C THR A 25 -16.73 -2.14 28.10
N ILE A 26 -16.60 -1.37 27.01
CA ILE A 26 -15.32 -1.01 26.39
C ILE A 26 -14.46 -0.34 27.46
N LYS A 27 -13.67 -1.12 28.20
CA LYS A 27 -12.84 -0.61 29.29
C LYS A 27 -11.72 0.22 28.68
N ALA A 28 -11.50 1.40 29.26
CA ALA A 28 -10.39 2.32 28.99
C ALA A 28 -8.97 1.70 29.13
N ALA A 29 -8.86 0.40 29.46
CA ALA A 29 -7.62 -0.35 29.65
C ALA A 29 -6.85 -0.65 28.35
N TRP A 30 -7.47 -0.54 27.17
CA TRP A 30 -6.85 -1.02 25.91
C TRP A 30 -5.77 -0.09 25.33
N THR A 31 -5.84 1.21 25.62
CA THR A 31 -4.82 2.20 25.22
C THR A 31 -3.44 1.92 25.84
N GLU A 32 -3.42 1.26 27.00
CA GLU A 32 -2.21 0.88 27.76
C GLU A 32 -1.60 -0.44 27.27
N ALA A 33 -2.35 -1.26 26.52
CA ALA A 33 -1.90 -2.55 25.97
C ALA A 33 -1.35 -2.46 24.54
N GLN A 34 -1.57 -1.35 23.84
CA GLN A 34 -0.99 -1.09 22.52
C GLN A 34 0.46 -0.62 22.64
N VAL A 35 1.31 -1.06 21.69
CA VAL A 35 2.72 -0.67 21.45
C VAL A 35 3.35 0.02 22.67
N LYS A 36 3.94 -0.77 23.58
CA LYS A 36 4.50 -0.29 24.85
C LYS A 36 5.41 0.93 24.66
N ASP A 37 6.14 0.98 23.56
CA ASP A 37 6.92 2.13 23.13
C ASP A 37 6.47 2.59 21.74
N ARG A 38 5.56 3.57 21.71
CA ARG A 38 5.00 4.13 20.46
C ARG A 38 6.05 4.81 19.60
N MET A 39 7.22 5.15 20.14
CA MET A 39 8.32 5.80 19.43
C MET A 39 9.49 4.86 19.17
N PHE A 40 9.34 3.56 19.43
CA PHE A 40 10.38 2.58 19.16
C PHE A 40 10.85 2.61 17.69
N TRP A 41 9.93 2.86 16.76
CA TRP A 41 10.23 3.00 15.34
C TRP A 41 11.17 4.18 15.02
N PHE A 42 11.18 5.22 15.87
CA PHE A 42 12.04 6.40 15.74
C PHE A 42 13.48 6.10 16.19
N LYS A 43 13.74 4.93 16.79
CA LYS A 43 15.09 4.51 17.14
C LYS A 43 15.97 4.46 15.89
N GLY A 44 17.08 5.19 15.93
CA GLY A 44 17.98 5.32 14.79
C GLY A 44 17.57 6.40 13.79
N PHE A 45 16.50 7.16 14.07
CA PHE A 45 16.12 8.35 13.31
C PHE A 45 16.45 9.63 14.10
N LYS A 46 16.61 10.73 13.37
CA LYS A 46 16.71 12.09 13.92
C LYS A 46 16.04 13.08 12.98
N ASP A 47 15.67 14.25 13.50
CA ASP A 47 15.07 15.31 12.70
C ASP A 47 16.05 15.85 11.65
N ASN A 48 15.52 16.12 10.46
CA ASN A 48 16.25 16.82 9.41
C ASN A 48 15.91 18.32 9.45
N LYS A 49 16.93 19.17 9.36
CA LYS A 49 16.78 20.64 9.30
C LYS A 49 15.91 21.11 8.13
N LYS A 50 15.79 20.30 7.08
CA LYS A 50 14.97 20.60 5.90
C LYS A 50 13.53 20.11 6.01
N GLY A 51 13.18 19.39 7.07
CA GLY A 51 11.89 18.70 7.25
C GLY A 51 12.02 17.18 7.15
N GLY A 52 11.10 16.46 7.80
CA GLY A 52 11.10 15.01 7.86
C GLY A 52 12.19 14.44 8.76
N VAL A 53 12.41 13.13 8.65
CA VAL A 53 13.36 12.38 9.48
C VAL A 53 14.41 11.70 8.63
N ILE A 54 15.63 11.65 9.16
CA ILE A 54 16.75 10.94 8.54
C ILE A 54 17.18 9.79 9.44
N PHE A 55 17.50 8.65 8.81
CA PHE A 55 18.04 7.50 9.51
C PHE A 55 19.56 7.68 9.71
N ASP A 56 20.01 7.60 10.95
CA ASP A 56 21.38 7.90 11.41
C ASP A 56 21.98 6.79 12.30
N ASP A 57 21.40 5.58 12.30
CA ASP A 57 22.04 4.43 12.94
C ASP A 57 23.30 4.00 12.16
N LYS A 58 24.46 4.36 12.70
CA LYS A 58 25.76 4.12 12.09
C LYS A 58 26.06 2.64 11.87
N ASP A 59 25.59 1.77 12.75
CA ASP A 59 25.87 0.33 12.65
C ASP A 59 25.07 -0.29 11.50
N VAL A 60 23.80 0.07 11.38
CA VAL A 60 22.96 -0.36 10.26
C VAL A 60 23.47 0.23 8.95
N LEU A 61 23.79 1.53 8.90
CA LEU A 61 24.34 2.17 7.70
C LEU A 61 25.65 1.51 7.25
N LYS A 62 26.55 1.21 8.19
CA LYS A 62 27.82 0.51 7.91
C LYS A 62 27.60 -0.90 7.38
N LYS A 63 26.64 -1.66 7.93
CA LYS A 63 26.29 -3.01 7.43
C LYS A 63 25.79 -2.97 5.98
N GLN A 64 25.07 -1.91 5.61
CA GLN A 64 24.50 -1.76 4.27
C GLN A 64 25.45 -1.08 3.27
N GLN A 65 26.63 -0.63 3.71
CA GLN A 65 27.60 0.01 2.84
C GLN A 65 28.05 -0.94 1.71
N GLY A 66 28.26 -0.37 0.52
CA GLY A 66 28.76 -1.11 -0.64
C GLY A 66 27.73 -2.02 -1.33
N VAL A 67 26.52 -2.18 -0.78
CA VAL A 67 25.48 -3.03 -1.37
C VAL A 67 25.18 -2.65 -2.83
N VAL A 68 25.07 -1.36 -3.14
CA VAL A 68 24.79 -0.91 -4.51
C VAL A 68 25.92 -1.30 -5.46
N LYS A 69 27.17 -1.20 -5.00
CA LYS A 69 28.35 -1.65 -5.76
C LYS A 69 28.29 -3.16 -6.00
N ASP A 70 27.96 -3.96 -4.98
CA ASP A 70 27.82 -5.41 -5.11
C ASP A 70 26.75 -5.78 -6.15
N ILE A 71 25.60 -5.10 -6.12
CA ILE A 71 24.52 -5.29 -7.11
C ILE A 71 24.99 -4.93 -8.51
N MET A 72 25.67 -3.79 -8.69
CA MET A 72 26.20 -3.38 -9.99
C MET A 72 27.21 -4.39 -10.56
N LEU A 73 28.10 -4.93 -9.71
CA LEU A 73 29.06 -5.96 -10.12
C LEU A 73 28.36 -7.26 -10.54
N GLN A 74 27.31 -7.68 -9.82
CA GLN A 74 26.50 -8.84 -10.21
C GLN A 74 25.81 -8.65 -11.57
N LEU A 75 25.22 -7.48 -11.81
CA LEU A 75 24.59 -7.15 -13.09
C LEU A 75 25.61 -7.17 -14.23
N GLY A 76 26.78 -6.54 -14.03
CA GLY A 76 27.86 -6.54 -15.01
C GLY A 76 28.31 -7.96 -15.38
N ALA A 77 28.49 -8.83 -14.37
CA ALA A 77 28.85 -10.23 -14.60
C ALA A 77 27.75 -11.02 -15.35
N GLN A 78 26.47 -10.75 -15.10
CA GLN A 78 25.36 -11.40 -15.82
C GLN A 78 25.28 -10.97 -17.28
N LEU A 79 25.48 -9.68 -17.54
CA LEU A 79 25.55 -9.15 -18.90
C LEU A 79 26.72 -9.75 -19.68
N LEU A 80 27.92 -9.77 -19.08
CA LEU A 80 29.12 -10.36 -19.70
C LEU A 80 28.99 -11.87 -19.96
N SER A 81 28.20 -12.58 -19.16
CA SER A 81 27.93 -14.02 -19.34
C SER A 81 26.77 -14.32 -20.30
N GLY A 82 26.20 -13.30 -20.95
CA GLY A 82 25.13 -13.49 -21.94
C GLY A 82 23.80 -13.96 -21.36
N LYS A 83 23.58 -13.84 -20.03
CA LYS A 83 22.32 -14.23 -19.39
C LYS A 83 21.26 -13.15 -19.63
N LEU A 84 20.23 -13.49 -20.41
CA LEU A 84 19.10 -12.58 -20.68
C LEU A 84 18.19 -12.37 -19.46
N ALA A 85 18.16 -13.32 -18.52
CA ALA A 85 17.36 -13.21 -17.31
C ALA A 85 18.20 -12.63 -16.15
N VAL A 86 17.88 -11.40 -15.74
CA VAL A 86 18.50 -10.76 -14.59
C VAL A 86 18.01 -11.44 -13.30
N ARG A 87 18.93 -12.09 -12.58
CA ARG A 87 18.65 -12.69 -11.26
C ARG A 87 19.54 -12.04 -10.22
N LEU A 88 19.02 -11.05 -9.49
CA LEU A 88 19.79 -10.38 -8.44
C LEU A 88 19.69 -11.13 -7.12
N SER A 89 20.85 -11.41 -6.51
CA SER A 89 20.92 -11.91 -5.13
C SER A 89 21.36 -10.77 -4.22
N LEU A 90 20.44 -10.33 -3.36
CA LEU A 90 20.72 -9.29 -2.39
C LEU A 90 21.62 -9.84 -1.25
N PRO A 91 22.64 -9.10 -0.79
CA PRO A 91 23.47 -9.54 0.34
C PRO A 91 22.67 -9.75 1.62
N ILE A 92 22.98 -10.82 2.37
CA ILE A 92 22.27 -11.19 3.61
C ILE A 92 22.22 -10.07 4.67
N ARG A 93 23.24 -9.21 4.70
CA ARG A 93 23.35 -8.06 5.61
C ARG A 93 22.30 -6.96 5.39
N LEU A 94 21.54 -7.03 4.30
CA LEU A 94 20.37 -6.18 4.07
C LEU A 94 19.11 -6.66 4.78
N PHE A 95 19.07 -7.93 5.20
CA PHE A 95 17.87 -8.57 5.67
C PHE A 95 17.72 -8.52 7.18
N GLU A 96 16.48 -8.40 7.65
CA GLU A 96 16.13 -8.72 9.03
C GLU A 96 15.85 -10.22 9.16
N PRO A 97 16.01 -10.82 10.35
CA PRO A 97 15.81 -12.26 10.55
C PRO A 97 14.33 -12.63 10.68
N ARG A 98 13.47 -12.04 9.84
CA ARG A 98 12.02 -12.26 9.80
C ARG A 98 11.56 -12.40 8.36
N SER A 99 10.57 -13.25 8.14
CA SER A 99 9.85 -13.25 6.86
C SER A 99 8.87 -12.09 6.79
N LEU A 100 8.39 -11.77 5.59
CA LEU A 100 7.37 -10.74 5.43
C LEU A 100 6.09 -11.07 6.22
N LEU A 101 5.73 -12.36 6.35
CA LEU A 101 4.54 -12.77 7.11
C LEU A 101 4.69 -12.50 8.60
N GLU A 102 5.89 -12.66 9.15
CA GLU A 102 6.17 -12.27 10.54
C GLU A 102 6.26 -10.74 10.72
N ARG A 103 6.65 -10.01 9.67
CA ARG A 103 6.84 -8.55 9.70
C ARG A 103 5.53 -7.75 9.60
N ILE A 104 4.61 -8.17 8.73
CA ILE A 104 3.36 -7.46 8.47
C ILE A 104 2.52 -7.16 9.73
N PRO A 105 2.38 -8.09 10.70
CA PRO A 105 1.65 -7.85 11.93
C PRO A 105 2.07 -6.60 12.71
N ASP A 106 3.33 -6.15 12.60
CA ASP A 106 3.78 -4.90 13.22
C ASP A 106 2.96 -3.70 12.71
N ALA A 107 2.72 -3.63 11.40
CA ALA A 107 1.94 -2.57 10.77
C ALA A 107 0.44 -2.65 11.12
N TRP A 108 0.00 -3.76 11.71
CA TRP A 108 -1.39 -3.98 12.13
C TRP A 108 -1.59 -3.78 13.63
N ALA A 109 -0.62 -3.23 14.36
CA ALA A 109 -0.70 -3.02 15.80
C ALA A 109 -1.94 -2.22 16.26
N TYR A 110 -2.55 -1.43 15.37
CA TYR A 110 -3.76 -0.66 15.64
C TYR A 110 -5.07 -1.36 15.29
N ALA A 111 -5.03 -2.59 14.75
CA ALA A 111 -6.22 -3.35 14.36
C ALA A 111 -7.24 -3.49 15.51
N PRO A 112 -6.83 -3.88 16.74
CA PRO A 112 -7.75 -3.99 17.87
C PRO A 112 -8.54 -2.73 18.21
N THR A 113 -8.06 -1.55 17.83
CA THR A 113 -8.74 -0.29 18.09
C THR A 113 -9.49 0.22 16.87
N LEU A 114 -8.80 0.37 15.75
CA LEU A 114 -9.36 1.04 14.57
C LEU A 114 -10.30 0.11 13.80
N LEU A 115 -9.96 -1.18 13.66
CA LEU A 115 -10.85 -2.13 13.01
C LEU A 115 -12.03 -2.53 13.92
N ALA A 116 -11.86 -2.52 15.24
CA ALA A 116 -12.98 -2.68 16.17
C ALA A 116 -13.99 -1.52 16.03
N LYS A 117 -13.51 -0.27 15.98
CA LYS A 117 -14.39 0.88 15.70
C LYS A 117 -15.07 0.77 14.33
N ALA A 118 -14.33 0.36 13.30
CA ALA A 118 -14.89 0.11 11.97
C ALA A 118 -16.01 -0.96 12.00
N ALA A 119 -15.83 -2.02 12.80
CA ALA A 119 -16.80 -3.10 12.95
C ALA A 119 -18.09 -2.66 13.68
N HIS A 120 -18.00 -1.66 14.56
CA HIS A 120 -19.13 -1.09 15.29
C HIS A 120 -19.76 0.13 14.61
N ALA A 121 -19.19 0.60 13.49
CA ALA A 121 -19.72 1.73 12.74
C ALA A 121 -21.06 1.35 12.08
N THR A 122 -22.07 2.22 12.24
CA THR A 122 -23.38 2.05 11.60
C THR A 122 -23.34 2.48 10.14
N GLU A 123 -22.67 3.60 9.86
CA GLU A 123 -22.55 4.16 8.52
C GLU A 123 -21.34 3.60 7.77
N ALA A 124 -21.51 3.37 6.46
CA ALA A 124 -20.44 2.88 5.61
C ALA A 124 -19.27 3.87 5.50
N LEU A 125 -19.57 5.17 5.52
CA LEU A 125 -18.55 6.22 5.50
C LEU A 125 -17.65 6.13 6.73
N ASP A 126 -18.23 6.03 7.92
CA ASP A 126 -17.49 5.92 9.17
C ASP A 126 -16.64 4.65 9.19
N ARG A 127 -17.20 3.52 8.73
CA ARG A 127 -16.45 2.26 8.59
C ARG A 127 -15.22 2.45 7.70
N LEU A 128 -15.38 3.04 6.52
CA LEU A 128 -14.27 3.28 5.59
C LEU A 128 -13.22 4.23 6.17
N GLN A 129 -13.64 5.30 6.86
CA GLN A 129 -12.72 6.23 7.54
C GLN A 129 -11.84 5.52 8.58
N HIS A 130 -12.43 4.62 9.39
CA HIS A 130 -11.68 3.87 10.38
C HIS A 130 -10.68 2.88 9.73
N VAL A 131 -11.04 2.26 8.61
CA VAL A 131 -10.11 1.39 7.84
C VAL A 131 -8.97 2.20 7.22
N MET A 132 -9.26 3.39 6.68
CA MET A 132 -8.22 4.30 6.16
C MET A 132 -7.28 4.76 7.28
N ALA A 133 -7.83 5.16 8.43
CA ALA A 133 -7.06 5.52 9.61
C ALA A 133 -6.19 4.37 10.11
N PHE A 134 -6.69 3.13 10.05
CA PHE A 134 -5.92 1.93 10.40
C PHE A 134 -4.66 1.77 9.54
N VAL A 135 -4.78 1.93 8.23
CA VAL A 135 -3.63 1.84 7.32
C VAL A 135 -2.62 2.95 7.59
N VAL A 136 -3.07 4.21 7.73
CA VAL A 136 -2.19 5.35 8.03
C VAL A 136 -1.46 5.16 9.37
N ALA A 137 -2.19 4.73 10.40
CA ALA A 137 -1.60 4.48 11.72
C ALA A 137 -0.50 3.42 11.68
N GLY A 138 -0.56 2.45 10.76
CA GLY A 138 0.44 1.41 10.60
C GLY A 138 1.71 1.82 9.83
N LEU A 139 1.69 2.92 9.07
CA LEU A 139 2.76 3.25 8.12
C LEU A 139 4.13 3.43 8.79
N HIS A 140 4.19 3.99 9.99
CA HIS A 140 5.44 4.18 10.71
C HIS A 140 6.14 2.86 11.10
N PHE A 141 5.43 1.73 11.13
CA PHE A 141 6.08 0.43 11.29
C PHE A 141 6.80 -0.03 10.01
N CYS A 142 6.50 0.55 8.85
CA CYS A 142 7.06 0.13 7.56
C CYS A 142 8.38 0.83 7.19
N VAL A 143 8.85 1.81 7.97
CA VAL A 143 10.06 2.60 7.67
C VAL A 143 11.38 1.90 8.05
N GLY A 144 11.30 0.64 8.50
CA GLY A 144 12.46 -0.15 8.89
C GLY A 144 13.48 -0.27 7.76
N GLN A 145 14.77 -0.17 8.11
CA GLN A 145 15.84 -0.12 7.11
C GLN A 145 16.29 -1.48 6.56
N SER A 146 15.83 -2.57 7.16
CA SER A 146 16.19 -3.94 6.77
C SER A 146 15.02 -4.60 6.06
N LYS A 147 15.32 -5.39 5.02
CA LYS A 147 14.34 -6.08 4.21
C LYS A 147 13.91 -7.40 4.89
N PRO A 148 12.62 -7.70 5.08
CA PRO A 148 12.22 -9.04 5.48
C PRO A 148 12.44 -10.03 4.33
N PHE A 149 12.60 -11.31 4.66
CA PHE A 149 12.64 -12.35 3.63
C PHE A 149 11.30 -12.43 2.90
N ASN A 150 11.37 -12.54 1.57
CA ASN A 150 10.17 -12.81 0.78
C ASN A 150 9.62 -14.18 1.20
N PRO A 151 8.30 -14.31 1.45
CA PRO A 151 7.72 -15.58 1.85
C PRO A 151 7.90 -16.63 0.76
N ILE A 152 8.11 -17.88 1.15
CA ILE A 152 8.05 -19.00 0.21
C ILE A 152 6.60 -19.39 -0.11
N LEU A 153 6.38 -20.13 -1.20
CA LEU A 153 5.05 -20.63 -1.54
C LEU A 153 4.54 -21.56 -0.44
N GLY A 154 3.33 -21.29 0.07
CA GLY A 154 2.72 -22.04 1.16
C GLY A 154 3.28 -21.71 2.55
N GLU A 155 4.12 -20.68 2.69
CA GLU A 155 4.52 -20.19 4.00
C GLU A 155 3.31 -19.65 4.77
N THR A 156 3.21 -20.02 6.04
CA THR A 156 2.18 -19.53 6.96
C THR A 156 2.81 -18.97 8.22
N TYR A 157 2.18 -17.96 8.82
CA TYR A 157 2.55 -17.41 10.12
C TYR A 157 1.34 -17.33 11.03
N GLN A 158 1.54 -17.59 12.32
CA GLN A 158 0.52 -17.46 13.34
C GLN A 158 1.05 -16.72 14.55
N SER A 159 0.25 -15.84 15.12
CA SER A 159 0.55 -15.16 16.38
C SER A 159 -0.72 -14.74 17.10
N THR A 160 -0.56 -14.16 18.27
CA THR A 160 -1.66 -13.58 19.04
C THR A 160 -1.25 -12.18 19.47
N PHE A 161 -2.09 -11.20 19.21
CA PHE A 161 -1.91 -9.86 19.75
C PHE A 161 -2.16 -9.85 21.27
N PRO A 162 -1.65 -8.82 21.99
CA PRO A 162 -1.80 -8.75 23.45
C PRO A 162 -3.24 -8.79 23.96
N ASP A 163 -4.21 -8.42 23.12
CA ASP A 163 -5.65 -8.46 23.42
C ASP A 163 -6.30 -9.84 23.20
N GLY A 164 -5.52 -10.84 22.80
CA GLY A 164 -6.03 -12.16 22.45
C GLY A 164 -6.50 -12.29 21.00
N THR A 165 -6.44 -11.22 20.19
CA THR A 165 -6.75 -11.31 18.76
C THR A 165 -5.78 -12.27 18.09
N SER A 166 -6.32 -13.33 17.50
CA SER A 166 -5.52 -14.31 16.76
C SER A 166 -5.15 -13.76 15.38
N VAL A 167 -3.90 -13.97 14.98
CA VAL A 167 -3.35 -13.57 13.68
C VAL A 167 -2.95 -14.84 12.95
N TYR A 168 -3.50 -15.06 11.76
CA TYR A 168 -3.14 -16.14 10.85
C TYR A 168 -2.84 -15.52 9.48
N LEU A 169 -1.68 -15.85 8.91
CA LEU A 169 -1.20 -15.25 7.68
C LEU A 169 -0.70 -16.30 6.71
N GLU A 170 -1.05 -16.08 5.44
CA GLU A 170 -0.52 -16.75 4.26
C GLU A 170 -0.41 -15.68 3.17
N HIS A 171 0.55 -15.83 2.25
CA HIS A 171 0.71 -14.90 1.14
C HIS A 171 -0.33 -15.17 0.03
N THR A 172 -1.52 -14.57 0.15
CA THR A 172 -2.62 -14.76 -0.81
C THR A 172 -3.23 -13.44 -1.30
N GLY A 173 -2.91 -13.04 -2.54
CA GLY A 173 -3.69 -12.06 -3.30
C GLY A 173 -3.90 -10.68 -2.66
N THR A 174 -5.12 -10.14 -2.83
CA THR A 174 -5.51 -8.78 -2.42
C THR A 174 -5.73 -8.68 -0.91
N VAL A 175 -5.29 -7.56 -0.32
CA VAL A 175 -5.54 -7.26 1.10
C VAL A 175 -6.98 -6.78 1.31
N LYS A 176 -7.69 -7.40 2.26
CA LYS A 176 -9.09 -7.10 2.56
C LYS A 176 -9.37 -7.14 4.05
N VAL A 177 -10.32 -6.32 4.50
CA VAL A 177 -10.91 -6.34 5.83
C VAL A 177 -12.35 -6.81 5.68
N GLN A 178 -12.67 -7.97 6.25
CA GLN A 178 -14.02 -8.52 6.26
C GLN A 178 -14.63 -8.42 7.66
N PHE A 179 -15.85 -7.93 7.73
CA PHE A 179 -16.59 -7.72 8.97
C PHE A 179 -17.65 -8.80 9.18
N ALA A 180 -18.01 -9.06 10.44
CA ALA A 180 -18.99 -10.09 10.81
C ALA A 180 -20.38 -9.88 10.20
N ASN A 181 -20.74 -8.64 9.87
CA ASN A 181 -21.98 -8.30 9.17
C ASN A 181 -21.93 -8.59 7.64
N GLY A 182 -20.84 -9.17 7.15
CA GLY A 182 -20.63 -9.49 5.74
C GLY A 182 -20.03 -8.35 4.91
N SER A 183 -19.89 -7.14 5.48
CA SER A 183 -19.25 -6.04 4.75
C SER A 183 -17.75 -6.28 4.55
N GLU A 184 -17.21 -5.73 3.44
CA GLU A 184 -15.81 -5.91 3.06
C GLU A 184 -15.22 -4.58 2.58
N VAL A 185 -14.01 -4.27 3.03
CA VAL A 185 -13.19 -3.17 2.52
C VAL A 185 -11.89 -3.73 1.96
N GLN A 186 -11.61 -3.46 0.68
CA GLN A 186 -10.36 -3.81 0.02
C GLN A 186 -9.44 -2.59 -0.01
N TYR A 187 -8.13 -2.80 0.12
CA TYR A 187 -7.17 -1.70 0.02
C TYR A 187 -5.81 -2.12 -0.52
N ALA A 188 -5.05 -1.15 -1.01
CA ALA A 188 -3.66 -1.30 -1.41
C ALA A 188 -2.74 -0.43 -0.55
N MET A 189 -1.58 -0.97 -0.19
CA MET A 189 -0.52 -0.23 0.50
C MET A 189 0.18 0.75 -0.46
N PRO A 190 0.72 1.87 0.04
CA PRO A 190 1.44 2.82 -0.80
C PRO A 190 2.75 2.23 -1.29
N LYS A 191 3.31 2.84 -2.33
CA LYS A 191 4.71 2.58 -2.71
C LYS A 191 5.61 3.32 -1.74
N PHE A 192 6.86 2.91 -1.69
CA PHE A 192 7.88 3.63 -0.92
C PHE A 192 9.18 3.77 -1.72
N LYS A 193 9.96 4.79 -1.37
CA LYS A 193 11.29 5.06 -1.90
C LYS A 193 12.26 5.21 -0.75
N MET A 194 13.46 4.69 -0.94
CA MET A 194 14.58 4.89 -0.03
C MET A 194 15.62 5.76 -0.72
N HIS A 195 15.88 6.93 -0.15
CA HIS A 195 16.89 7.89 -0.61
C HIS A 195 18.22 7.64 0.10
N GLY A 196 19.31 8.26 -0.37
CA GLY A 196 20.60 8.14 0.31
C GLY A 196 21.17 6.72 0.36
N VAL A 197 20.82 5.89 -0.62
CA VAL A 197 21.34 4.50 -0.70
C VAL A 197 22.77 4.47 -1.23
N VAL A 198 23.14 5.46 -2.05
CA VAL A 198 24.51 5.64 -2.59
C VAL A 198 25.22 6.82 -1.94
N LEU A 199 24.57 7.98 -1.92
CA LEU A 199 25.12 9.24 -1.42
C LEU A 199 24.00 10.08 -0.81
N GLY A 200 24.34 10.81 0.26
CA GLY A 200 23.40 11.70 0.96
C GLY A 200 22.77 11.05 2.18
N GLU A 201 21.84 11.76 2.79
CA GLU A 201 21.12 11.33 4.00
C GLU A 201 20.13 10.21 3.67
N ARG A 202 20.03 9.21 4.54
CA ARG A 202 19.10 8.10 4.39
C ARG A 202 17.70 8.56 4.81
N MET A 203 16.79 8.65 3.84
CA MET A 203 15.38 8.99 4.07
C MET A 203 14.48 7.91 3.48
N PHE A 204 13.34 7.71 4.11
CA PHE A 204 12.27 6.84 3.65
C PHE A 204 11.08 7.72 3.30
N GLU A 205 10.48 7.52 2.13
CA GLU A 205 9.37 8.33 1.61
C GLU A 205 8.26 7.38 1.12
N PHE A 206 7.03 7.56 1.57
CA PHE A 206 5.86 6.93 0.94
C PHE A 206 5.47 7.74 -0.29
N THR A 207 5.07 7.09 -1.38
CA THR A 207 4.77 7.75 -2.66
C THR A 207 3.60 7.09 -3.38
N GLY A 208 2.97 7.84 -4.28
CA GLY A 208 1.77 7.45 -5.02
C GLY A 208 0.53 7.36 -4.13
N ASP A 209 -0.48 6.63 -4.61
CA ASP A 209 -1.79 6.58 -3.97
C ASP A 209 -2.05 5.27 -3.24
N CYS A 210 -2.73 5.35 -2.09
CA CYS A 210 -3.46 4.21 -1.53
C CYS A 210 -4.91 4.28 -1.95
N HIS A 211 -5.43 3.20 -2.51
CA HIS A 211 -6.85 3.10 -2.85
C HIS A 211 -7.56 2.17 -1.88
N PHE A 212 -8.79 2.56 -1.55
CA PHE A 212 -9.70 1.83 -0.68
C PHE A 212 -11.05 1.68 -1.38
N HIS A 213 -11.67 0.51 -1.24
CA HIS A 213 -12.99 0.24 -1.78
C HIS A 213 -13.83 -0.50 -0.74
N ASP A 214 -14.86 0.16 -0.22
CA ASP A 214 -15.90 -0.52 0.54
C ASP A 214 -16.86 -1.20 -0.44
N VAL A 215 -16.75 -2.52 -0.55
CA VAL A 215 -17.45 -3.32 -1.55
C VAL A 215 -18.96 -3.27 -1.37
N SER A 216 -19.43 -3.12 -0.12
CA SER A 216 -20.86 -3.18 0.21
C SER A 216 -21.61 -1.90 -0.14
N SER A 217 -20.94 -0.75 -0.03
CA SER A 217 -21.51 0.57 -0.29
C SER A 217 -20.99 1.23 -1.57
N ASP A 218 -20.00 0.62 -2.21
CA ASP A 218 -19.25 1.15 -3.36
C ASP A 218 -18.58 2.51 -3.08
N LEU A 219 -18.33 2.83 -1.81
CA LEU A 219 -17.51 4.00 -1.43
C LEU A 219 -16.06 3.75 -1.82
N ARG A 220 -15.41 4.79 -2.37
CA ARG A 220 -14.00 4.74 -2.78
C ARG A 220 -13.20 5.79 -2.03
N GLY A 221 -12.17 5.34 -1.32
CA GLY A 221 -11.22 6.20 -0.64
C GLY A 221 -9.89 6.27 -1.40
N THR A 222 -9.27 7.43 -1.40
CA THR A 222 -7.88 7.59 -1.86
C THR A 222 -7.08 8.36 -0.81
N LEU A 223 -5.86 7.92 -0.53
CA LEU A 223 -4.85 8.69 0.19
C LEU A 223 -3.72 9.01 -0.77
N ASP A 224 -3.44 10.30 -0.95
CA ASP A 224 -2.31 10.83 -1.71
C ASP A 224 -1.10 10.97 -0.77
N MET A 225 -0.06 10.19 -1.05
CA MET A 225 1.21 10.21 -0.31
C MET A 225 2.22 11.21 -0.90
N ASP A 226 1.93 11.79 -2.07
CA ASP A 226 2.77 12.76 -2.77
C ASP A 226 2.28 14.21 -2.55
N GLY A 227 1.35 14.41 -1.61
CA GLY A 227 0.48 15.59 -1.45
C GLY A 227 1.15 16.96 -1.30
N ASN A 228 2.48 17.03 -1.30
CA ASN A 228 3.24 18.28 -1.21
C ASN A 228 4.43 18.37 -2.21
N SER A 229 4.36 17.62 -3.31
CA SER A 229 5.33 17.70 -4.41
C SER A 229 4.94 18.80 -5.41
N SER A 230 5.46 20.02 -5.22
CA SER A 230 5.28 21.11 -6.19
C SER A 230 6.34 21.06 -7.30
N PHE A 231 6.02 21.58 -8.49
CA PHE A 231 6.96 21.74 -9.61
C PHE A 231 8.18 22.63 -9.25
N LEU A 232 8.06 23.49 -8.23
CA LEU A 232 9.08 24.44 -7.78
C LEU A 232 9.92 23.96 -6.59
N GLY A 233 9.62 22.78 -6.05
CA GLY A 233 10.34 22.21 -4.92
C GLY A 233 9.52 21.14 -4.21
N ARG A 234 10.21 20.12 -3.69
CA ARG A 234 9.60 19.12 -2.81
C ARG A 234 9.57 19.69 -1.40
N SER A 235 8.38 19.71 -0.79
CA SER A 235 8.32 19.79 0.66
C SER A 235 8.96 18.51 1.22
N HIS A 236 9.73 18.63 2.30
CA HIS A 236 10.24 17.46 3.03
C HIS A 236 9.25 17.00 4.13
N HIS A 237 7.97 17.37 4.02
CA HIS A 237 6.91 16.93 4.93
C HIS A 237 6.18 15.72 4.34
N ASP A 238 5.94 14.71 5.19
CA ASP A 238 5.13 13.54 4.88
C ASP A 238 3.63 13.87 5.06
N ASP A 239 3.16 14.88 4.35
CA ASP A 239 1.74 15.26 4.39
C ASP A 239 0.91 14.22 3.63
N ILE A 240 0.00 13.56 4.33
CA ILE A 240 -0.95 12.62 3.73
C ILE A 240 -2.30 13.31 3.63
N THR A 241 -2.80 13.47 2.40
CA THR A 241 -4.14 13.99 2.16
C THR A 241 -5.02 12.90 1.56
N GLY A 242 -6.33 13.03 1.64
CA GLY A 242 -7.21 11.99 1.12
C GLY A 242 -8.63 12.45 0.86
N THR A 243 -9.34 11.66 0.07
CA THR A 243 -10.74 11.89 -0.28
C THR A 243 -11.51 10.58 -0.18
N ILE A 244 -12.81 10.69 0.11
CA ILE A 244 -13.77 9.59 0.00
C ILE A 244 -14.88 10.05 -0.94
N VAL A 245 -15.17 9.23 -1.95
CA VAL A 245 -16.16 9.51 -2.98
C VAL A 245 -17.22 8.43 -2.96
N ALA A 246 -18.49 8.87 -2.93
CA ALA A 246 -19.64 7.98 -3.07
C ALA A 246 -19.91 7.62 -4.53
N PRO A 247 -20.50 6.46 -4.82
CA PRO A 247 -20.87 6.10 -6.18
C PRO A 247 -21.83 7.14 -6.77
N ALA A 248 -21.60 7.51 -8.03
CA ALA A 248 -22.47 8.46 -8.72
C ALA A 248 -23.92 7.94 -8.74
N THR A 249 -24.86 8.78 -8.33
CA THR A 249 -26.29 8.47 -8.41
C THR A 249 -26.70 8.21 -9.85
N LYS A 250 -27.80 7.47 -10.07
CA LYS A 250 -28.32 7.18 -11.42
C LYS A 250 -28.51 8.46 -12.26
N ARG A 251 -28.96 9.55 -11.61
CA ARG A 251 -29.11 10.87 -12.24
C ARG A 251 -27.75 11.47 -12.65
N GLN A 252 -26.74 11.40 -11.79
CA GLN A 252 -25.39 11.88 -12.11
C GLN A 252 -24.77 11.08 -13.25
N LYS A 253 -24.95 9.75 -13.28
CA LYS A 253 -24.47 8.91 -14.38
C LYS A 253 -25.07 9.31 -15.73
N ILE A 254 -26.39 9.57 -15.77
CA ILE A 254 -27.08 10.04 -16.99
C ILE A 254 -26.52 11.39 -17.44
N VAL A 255 -26.37 12.35 -16.53
CA VAL A 255 -25.81 13.68 -16.87
C VAL A 255 -24.39 13.57 -17.39
N MET A 256 -23.54 12.74 -16.77
CA MET A 256 -22.16 12.49 -17.23
C MET A 256 -22.12 11.84 -18.61
N GLU A 257 -22.99 10.87 -18.90
CA GLU A 257 -23.10 10.27 -20.24
C GLU A 257 -23.61 11.29 -21.28
N GLU A 258 -24.57 12.15 -20.92
CA GLU A 258 -25.05 13.21 -21.80
C GLU A 258 -23.97 14.26 -22.10
N ASP A 259 -23.16 14.62 -21.10
CA ASP A 259 -22.05 15.56 -21.26
C ASP A 259 -20.91 14.94 -22.08
N GLN A 260 -20.56 13.67 -21.86
CA GLN A 260 -19.61 12.96 -22.73
C GLN A 260 -20.12 12.86 -24.17
N ARG A 261 -21.42 12.58 -24.37
CA ARG A 261 -22.04 12.58 -25.70
C ARG A 261 -22.11 13.98 -26.33
N ARG A 262 -22.14 15.05 -25.54
CA ARG A 262 -22.05 16.43 -26.03
C ARG A 262 -20.61 16.78 -26.42
N ASP A 263 -19.63 16.45 -25.58
CA ASP A 263 -18.22 16.73 -25.85
C ASP A 263 -17.72 15.97 -27.10
N HIS A 264 -18.15 14.72 -27.27
CA HIS A 264 -17.88 13.94 -28.48
C HIS A 264 -18.57 14.52 -29.74
N ARG A 265 -19.75 15.15 -29.59
CA ARG A 265 -20.43 15.83 -30.71
C ARG A 265 -19.75 17.13 -31.10
N LEU A 266 -19.23 17.89 -30.13
CA LEU A 266 -18.49 19.12 -30.38
C LEU A 266 -17.14 18.83 -31.07
N ARG A 267 -16.40 17.82 -30.61
CA ARG A 267 -15.15 17.38 -31.27
C ARG A 267 -15.37 16.85 -32.68
N GLY A 268 -16.53 16.24 -32.96
CA GLY A 268 -16.89 15.76 -34.30
C GLY A 268 -17.30 16.85 -35.28
N HIS A 269 -17.48 18.11 -34.84
CA HIS A 269 -17.85 19.24 -35.70
C HIS A 269 -16.64 20.04 -36.21
N ASP A 270 -15.48 19.95 -35.54
CA ASP A 270 -14.27 20.69 -35.93
C ASP A 270 -13.50 20.04 -37.11
N ASP A 271 -13.76 18.77 -37.45
CA ASP A 271 -13.08 18.08 -38.56
C ASP A 271 -13.77 18.25 -39.94
N GLY A 272 -14.83 19.07 -40.05
CA GLY A 272 -15.66 19.20 -41.26
C GLY A 272 -15.39 20.40 -42.18
N GLY A 273 -14.46 21.29 -41.85
CA GLY A 273 -14.38 22.65 -42.44
C GLY A 273 -13.25 22.93 -43.45
N GLY A 274 -12.64 21.92 -44.08
CA GLY A 274 -11.53 22.11 -45.04
C GLY A 274 -11.98 22.18 -46.50
N ASN A 275 -12.47 23.33 -46.95
CA ASN A 275 -12.93 23.59 -48.32
C ASN A 275 -11.80 23.42 -49.36
N LYS A 276 -11.81 22.32 -50.13
CA LYS A 276 -11.00 22.16 -51.35
C LYS A 276 -11.62 23.00 -52.48
N ARG A 277 -10.96 24.09 -52.88
CA ARG A 277 -11.14 24.69 -54.21
C ARG A 277 -9.85 24.60 -55.02
N HIS A 278 -10.01 24.01 -56.20
CA HIS A 278 -9.04 23.84 -57.27
C HIS A 278 -8.52 25.18 -57.82
N SER A 279 -7.25 25.21 -58.28
CA SER A 279 -6.92 25.47 -59.69
C SER A 279 -5.39 25.52 -59.94
N THR A 280 -4.86 24.52 -60.65
CA THR A 280 -3.73 24.60 -61.60
C THR A 280 -4.09 25.51 -62.81
N PRO A 281 -3.18 25.82 -63.78
CA PRO A 281 -1.70 25.70 -63.87
C PRO A 281 -0.99 26.90 -64.60
N LYS A 282 0.33 26.71 -64.84
CA LYS A 282 1.24 27.36 -65.82
C LYS A 282 1.94 28.63 -65.32
N ARG A 283 3.25 28.81 -65.49
CA ARG A 283 4.20 28.35 -66.54
C ARG A 283 5.57 28.07 -65.94
#